data_AF-A0A8T1VSI1-F1
#
_entry.id   AF-A0A8T1VSI1-F1
#
_cell.length_a   1.000
_cell.length_b   1.000
_cell.length_c   1.000
_cell.angle_alpha   90.00
_cell.angle_beta   90.00
_cell.angle_gamma   90.00
#
_symmetry.space_group_name_H-M   'P 1'
#
loop_
_entity.id
_entity.type
_entity.pdbx_description
1 polymer ?
#
loop_
_entity_poly.entity_id
_entity_poly.type
_entity_poly.pdbx_seq_one_letter_code
_entity_poly.pdbx_strand_id
1 'polypeptide(L)'
;MKSSRVHSTVGVLMQKQDGGALGGANRRMTAQRILIASWFCVGMVPLLLQMRSYLKFMTPHKITETLVESPGVEGETAQLATRCPIKELYIAQVRWNIETIRYHEIEHGHGRLCHFIVPQYNIHGTICWNQENIGYYAFYEEAEGTYCDLDKTAYVRVRGLGTYDSNGSKLVHDTGDDGYRKSYWYSIFCGIWLVYRTVQMRRCYISCKRYGRRCDFTEEPINRRVAVVYVQENMRLTAHGATNWHRAIMLYLLIEGLMSDLFMLIAQDGILVKIHYVSLGYNLSGVLLLVYEIVENMRWLSEKWRVCIKRLLFCYESSLLGELLSVVVLHHYITGLNRSRLRDTNRTAVTVSYYVWSLVGHGIIVLGLVVFIISVRAFWATVYVAWKHRTLAIFLAPCCVDTTLALRNKMTLLGGYHWQDDRLHYTADTLKSFGLLKMEEEDGTQFVVLRKLHWVEVPTDSLFVIGTLVGEDMMEPCAERACTGVVSFFEQPMGGGFTPVGVRRSLFTRARSKVSDDPRGFSLVPSSSRPS
;
A
#
# COMPACT_ATOMS: atom_id res chain seq x y z
N MET A 1 23.30 -34.59 63.58
CA MET A 1 24.51 -33.76 63.70
C MET A 1 24.52 -32.72 62.57
N LYS A 2 24.57 -31.41 62.91
CA LYS A 2 24.69 -30.18 62.06
C LYS A 2 23.58 -29.96 60.98
N SER A 3 22.57 -29.08 61.18
CA SER A 3 22.52 -27.59 61.02
C SER A 3 22.95 -27.14 59.61
N SER A 4 22.17 -26.47 58.73
CA SER A 4 21.33 -25.24 58.82
C SER A 4 20.51 -25.13 57.49
N ARG A 5 19.16 -24.92 57.48
CA ARG A 5 18.42 -23.64 57.24
C ARG A 5 18.72 -22.96 55.87
N VAL A 6 17.79 -22.47 55.00
CA VAL A 6 16.35 -22.07 55.06
C VAL A 6 15.75 -21.94 53.63
N HIS A 7 14.42 -22.13 53.56
CA HIS A 7 13.39 -21.84 52.53
C HIS A 7 13.34 -20.38 51.98
N SER A 8 13.07 -20.14 50.68
CA SER A 8 11.75 -19.82 50.06
C SER A 8 11.24 -18.35 50.10
N THR A 9 10.92 -17.84 48.90
CA THR A 9 9.81 -16.95 48.48
C THR A 9 9.66 -15.44 48.83
N VAL A 10 9.22 -14.69 47.78
CA VAL A 10 8.34 -13.47 47.71
C VAL A 10 8.92 -12.07 48.03
N GLY A 11 8.98 -11.23 46.98
CA GLY A 11 8.18 -10.00 46.82
C GLY A 11 8.61 -8.65 47.44
N VAL A 12 8.42 -7.60 46.61
CA VAL A 12 7.89 -6.26 46.96
C VAL A 12 8.87 -5.20 47.53
N LEU A 13 8.86 -4.05 46.83
CA LEU A 13 9.28 -2.66 47.17
C LEU A 13 10.54 -2.43 48.03
N MET A 14 11.44 -1.57 47.54
CA MET A 14 11.59 -0.23 48.15
C MET A 14 12.42 0.76 47.32
N GLN A 15 12.11 2.02 47.59
CA GLN A 15 12.48 3.27 46.94
C GLN A 15 13.68 3.90 47.67
N LYS A 16 14.48 4.68 46.92
CA LYS A 16 15.25 5.88 47.36
C LYS A 16 16.57 5.70 48.13
N GLN A 17 17.68 6.21 47.56
CA GLN A 17 18.40 7.36 48.16
C GLN A 17 19.40 8.05 47.19
N ASP A 18 19.47 9.36 47.37
CA ASP A 18 20.09 10.41 46.57
C ASP A 18 21.62 10.55 46.76
N GLY A 19 22.28 11.19 45.78
CA GLY A 19 23.41 12.11 46.01
C GLY A 19 24.76 11.75 45.39
N GLY A 20 25.25 12.60 44.46
CA GLY A 20 26.68 12.68 44.12
C GLY A 20 26.99 12.78 42.62
N ALA A 21 27.23 14.00 42.15
CA ALA A 21 27.50 14.36 40.76
C ALA A 21 28.81 13.78 40.20
N LEU A 22 28.76 13.24 38.97
CA LEU A 22 29.82 13.35 37.96
C LEU A 22 29.31 12.91 36.57
N GLY A 23 28.89 13.89 35.78
CA GLY A 23 29.40 14.08 34.41
C GLY A 23 29.17 12.99 33.35
N GLY A 24 28.08 12.22 33.41
CA GLY A 24 27.62 11.42 32.27
C GLY A 24 26.48 12.12 31.56
N ALA A 25 26.77 12.95 30.54
CA ALA A 25 25.75 13.53 29.68
C ALA A 25 24.98 12.41 28.97
N ASN A 26 23.87 11.97 29.59
CA ASN A 26 22.91 11.08 28.99
C ASN A 26 22.22 11.89 27.89
N ARG A 27 22.84 11.91 26.71
CA ARG A 27 22.48 12.76 25.56
C ARG A 27 21.10 12.32 25.07
N ARG A 28 20.04 12.83 25.70
CA ARG A 28 18.65 12.64 25.28
C ARG A 28 18.60 12.97 23.78
N MET A 29 18.21 12.00 22.97
CA MET A 29 18.04 12.23 21.53
C MET A 29 17.00 13.33 21.34
N THR A 30 17.34 14.38 20.57
CA THR A 30 16.40 15.46 20.28
C THR A 30 15.21 14.95 19.46
N ALA A 31 14.06 15.60 19.55
CA ALA A 31 12.86 15.26 18.81
C ALA A 31 13.13 15.27 17.30
N GLN A 32 13.90 16.24 16.83
CA GLN A 32 14.34 16.30 15.42
C GLN A 32 15.13 15.04 15.00
N ARG A 33 16.03 14.51 15.84
CA ARG A 33 16.82 13.32 15.50
C ARG A 33 15.94 12.07 15.43
N ILE A 34 14.97 11.93 16.34
CA ILE A 34 14.05 10.80 16.36
C ILE A 34 13.18 10.81 15.08
N LEU A 35 12.64 11.97 14.70
CA LEU A 35 11.83 12.11 13.48
C LEU A 35 12.64 11.83 12.21
N ILE A 36 13.87 12.33 12.12
CA ILE A 36 14.75 12.08 10.95
C ILE A 36 15.12 10.60 10.87
N ALA A 37 15.40 9.94 11.99
CA ALA A 37 15.66 8.51 12.02
C ALA A 37 14.43 7.71 11.56
N SER A 38 13.24 8.06 12.03
CA SER A 38 11.98 7.45 11.59
C SER A 38 11.73 7.66 10.10
N TRP A 39 11.96 8.88 9.58
CA TRP A 39 11.86 9.19 8.14
C TRP A 39 12.82 8.33 7.29
N PHE A 40 14.05 8.15 7.76
CA PHE A 40 15.02 7.33 7.05
C PHE A 40 14.58 5.85 6.99
N CYS A 41 14.19 5.27 8.15
CA CYS A 41 13.80 3.87 8.23
C CYS A 41 12.51 3.56 7.48
N VAL A 42 11.47 4.38 7.65
CA VAL A 42 10.14 4.11 7.09
C VAL A 42 10.01 4.62 5.66
N GLY A 43 10.77 5.65 5.26
CA GLY A 43 10.68 6.30 3.95
C GLY A 43 11.84 6.00 3.01
N MET A 44 13.07 6.32 3.41
CA MET A 44 14.22 6.22 2.51
C MET A 44 14.62 4.78 2.18
N VAL A 45 14.56 3.86 3.15
CA VAL A 45 14.91 2.45 2.91
C VAL A 45 14.02 1.82 1.82
N PRO A 46 12.68 1.92 1.88
CA PRO A 46 11.83 1.46 0.78
C PRO A 46 12.11 2.15 -0.56
N LEU A 47 12.38 3.45 -0.57
CA LEU A 47 12.70 4.18 -1.79
C LEU A 47 13.99 3.66 -2.46
N LEU A 48 15.03 3.37 -1.67
CA LEU A 48 16.30 2.83 -2.18
C LEU A 48 16.11 1.43 -2.77
N LEU A 49 15.26 0.60 -2.14
CA LEU A 49 14.91 -0.72 -2.68
C LEU A 49 14.19 -0.59 -4.02
N GLN A 50 13.21 0.31 -4.11
CA GLN A 50 12.48 0.57 -5.36
C GLN A 50 13.39 1.12 -6.46
N MET A 51 14.33 2.01 -6.12
CA MET A 51 15.32 2.54 -7.06
C MET A 51 16.26 1.46 -7.58
N ARG A 52 16.67 0.52 -6.72
CA ARG A 52 17.46 -0.65 -7.13
C ARG A 52 16.70 -1.55 -8.11
N SER A 53 15.44 -1.86 -7.82
CA SER A 53 14.58 -2.65 -8.72
C SER A 53 14.45 -1.98 -10.09
N TYR A 54 14.18 -0.67 -10.09
CA TYR A 54 14.09 0.12 -11.33
C TYR A 54 15.37 0.09 -12.14
N LEU A 55 16.53 0.34 -11.53
CA LEU A 55 17.81 0.33 -12.24
C LEU A 55 18.09 -1.02 -12.90
N LYS A 56 17.73 -2.14 -12.24
CA LYS A 56 17.85 -3.47 -12.84
C LYS A 56 17.02 -3.62 -14.11
N PHE A 57 15.76 -3.19 -14.09
CA PHE A 57 14.85 -3.35 -15.24
C PHE A 57 15.02 -2.31 -16.34
N MET A 58 15.52 -1.12 -16.00
CA MET A 58 15.84 -0.06 -16.95
C MET A 58 17.09 -0.37 -17.77
N THR A 59 18.02 -1.17 -17.22
CA THR A 59 19.29 -1.48 -17.90
C THR A 59 19.03 -2.25 -19.19
N PRO A 60 19.56 -1.80 -20.34
CA PRO A 60 19.47 -2.56 -21.59
C PRO A 60 20.09 -3.95 -21.44
N HIS A 61 19.46 -4.95 -22.03
CA HIS A 61 19.91 -6.34 -21.99
C HIS A 61 20.05 -6.89 -23.41
N LYS A 62 20.89 -7.92 -23.57
CA LYS A 62 21.06 -8.66 -24.83
C LYS A 62 20.62 -10.09 -24.59
N ILE A 63 19.91 -10.68 -25.56
CA ILE A 63 19.56 -12.10 -25.50
C ILE A 63 20.81 -12.92 -25.81
N THR A 64 21.01 -13.99 -25.06
CA THR A 64 22.06 -14.99 -25.30
C THR A 64 21.87 -15.56 -26.70
N GLU A 65 22.91 -15.53 -27.53
CA GLU A 65 22.81 -15.91 -28.94
C GLU A 65 22.30 -17.35 -29.14
N THR A 66 22.54 -18.24 -28.17
CA THR A 66 22.04 -19.63 -28.15
C THR A 66 20.52 -19.75 -27.98
N LEU A 67 19.83 -18.67 -27.61
CA LEU A 67 18.40 -18.62 -27.36
C LEU A 67 17.61 -17.87 -28.44
N VAL A 68 18.32 -17.28 -29.41
CA VAL A 68 17.72 -16.58 -30.55
C VAL A 68 17.29 -17.62 -31.58
N GLU A 69 16.01 -17.59 -31.98
CA GLU A 69 15.50 -18.47 -33.04
C GLU A 69 16.11 -18.03 -34.39
N SER A 70 16.55 -18.99 -35.23
CA SER A 70 17.12 -18.68 -36.55
C SER A 70 16.10 -17.96 -37.44
N PRO A 71 16.44 -16.78 -38.00
CA PRO A 71 15.50 -15.98 -38.77
C PRO A 71 15.04 -16.73 -40.04
N GLY A 72 13.72 -16.87 -40.21
CA GLY A 72 13.10 -17.45 -41.41
C GLY A 72 12.77 -18.95 -41.35
N VAL A 73 13.05 -19.64 -40.24
CA VAL A 73 12.69 -21.06 -40.04
C VAL A 73 11.35 -21.14 -39.29
N GLU A 74 10.32 -21.74 -39.89
CA GLU A 74 9.05 -22.00 -39.20
C GLU A 74 9.22 -23.08 -38.11
N GLY A 75 8.62 -22.84 -36.95
CA GLY A 75 8.72 -23.77 -35.81
C GLY A 75 7.88 -25.03 -36.00
N GLU A 76 8.42 -26.16 -35.59
CA GLU A 76 7.75 -27.46 -35.66
C GLU A 76 6.79 -27.65 -34.48
N THR A 77 5.61 -28.20 -34.76
CA THR A 77 4.57 -28.49 -33.74
C THR A 77 4.30 -29.99 -33.57
N ALA A 78 4.89 -30.83 -34.43
CA ALA A 78 4.68 -32.26 -34.41
C ALA A 78 5.38 -32.89 -33.19
N GLN A 79 4.69 -33.79 -32.46
CA GLN A 79 5.30 -34.55 -31.37
C GLN A 79 5.88 -33.70 -30.21
N LEU A 80 5.32 -32.52 -29.93
CA LEU A 80 5.74 -31.65 -28.81
C LEU A 80 5.88 -32.40 -27.47
N ALA A 81 4.94 -33.30 -27.16
CA ALA A 81 4.93 -34.05 -25.90
C ALA A 81 6.15 -34.98 -25.70
N THR A 82 6.78 -35.45 -26.79
CA THR A 82 7.98 -36.29 -26.74
C THR A 82 9.25 -35.48 -26.98
N ARG A 83 9.19 -34.44 -27.81
CA ARG A 83 10.34 -33.62 -28.20
C ARG A 83 10.67 -32.51 -27.19
N CYS A 84 9.67 -31.99 -26.48
CA CYS A 84 9.77 -30.95 -25.45
C CYS A 84 8.86 -31.33 -24.25
N PRO A 85 9.21 -32.33 -23.43
CA PRO A 85 8.34 -32.88 -22.39
C PRO A 85 8.21 -31.99 -21.12
N ILE A 86 8.55 -30.71 -21.20
CA ILE A 86 8.57 -29.79 -20.05
C ILE A 86 7.15 -29.32 -19.76
N LYS A 87 6.76 -29.43 -18.49
CA LYS A 87 5.40 -29.15 -18.03
C LYS A 87 5.33 -28.05 -16.98
N GLU A 88 6.40 -27.86 -16.23
CA GLU A 88 6.48 -26.91 -15.12
C GLU A 88 7.87 -26.27 -15.08
N LEU A 89 7.93 -25.02 -14.63
CA LEU A 89 9.15 -24.31 -14.26
C LEU A 89 9.15 -24.03 -12.76
N TYR A 90 10.29 -24.24 -12.11
CA TYR A 90 10.51 -23.91 -10.72
C TYR A 90 11.53 -22.78 -10.61
N ILE A 91 11.06 -21.57 -10.24
CA ILE A 91 11.82 -20.32 -10.25
C ILE A 91 11.50 -19.52 -8.99
N ALA A 92 12.51 -18.98 -8.31
CA ALA A 92 12.32 -18.20 -7.08
C ALA A 92 11.45 -18.93 -6.05
N GLN A 93 11.66 -20.23 -5.94
CA GLN A 93 10.90 -21.20 -5.17
C GLN A 93 9.46 -21.48 -5.67
N VAL A 94 8.96 -20.74 -6.66
CA VAL A 94 7.57 -20.78 -7.15
C VAL A 94 7.48 -21.73 -8.34
N ARG A 95 6.39 -22.52 -8.38
CA ARG A 95 6.07 -23.35 -9.56
C ARG A 95 5.20 -22.58 -10.54
N TRP A 96 5.60 -22.57 -11.80
CA TRP A 96 4.90 -21.98 -12.93
C TRP A 96 4.50 -23.07 -13.90
N ASN A 97 3.25 -23.07 -14.35
CA ASN A 97 2.87 -23.97 -15.42
C ASN A 97 3.32 -23.39 -16.74
N ILE A 98 3.83 -24.25 -17.60
CA ILE A 98 4.13 -23.87 -18.96
C ILE A 98 3.46 -24.81 -19.95
N GLU A 99 3.24 -24.28 -21.14
CA GLU A 99 2.82 -25.07 -22.29
C GLU A 99 3.75 -24.79 -23.46
N THR A 100 4.35 -25.84 -24.00
CA THR A 100 5.22 -25.76 -25.17
C THR A 100 4.38 -25.68 -26.44
N ILE A 101 4.63 -24.66 -27.26
CA ILE A 101 3.81 -24.39 -28.46
C ILE A 101 4.52 -24.76 -29.77
N ARG A 102 5.85 -24.70 -29.81
CA ARG A 102 6.66 -25.06 -30.99
C ARG A 102 8.10 -25.37 -30.57
N TYR A 103 8.86 -26.01 -31.45
CA TYR A 103 10.30 -26.17 -31.29
C TYR A 103 11.06 -25.95 -32.59
N HIS A 104 12.36 -25.67 -32.48
CA HIS A 104 13.30 -25.56 -33.59
C HIS A 104 14.49 -26.48 -33.31
N GLU A 105 14.95 -27.22 -34.31
CA GLU A 105 16.24 -27.92 -34.22
C GLU A 105 17.36 -26.95 -34.58
N ILE A 106 18.41 -26.91 -33.74
CA ILE A 106 19.55 -26.01 -33.98
C ILE A 106 20.51 -26.72 -34.94
N GLU A 107 20.83 -26.08 -36.06
CA GLU A 107 21.79 -26.62 -37.02
C GLU A 107 23.15 -26.88 -36.35
N HIS A 108 23.80 -27.99 -36.71
CA HIS A 108 25.07 -28.53 -36.17
C HIS A 108 24.96 -29.41 -34.89
N GLY A 109 23.77 -29.88 -34.51
CA GLY A 109 23.63 -30.99 -33.55
C GLY A 109 23.82 -30.62 -32.07
N HIS A 110 23.78 -29.32 -31.74
CA HIS A 110 24.04 -28.80 -30.39
C HIS A 110 22.81 -28.68 -29.49
N GLY A 111 21.59 -28.93 -29.98
CA GLY A 111 20.40 -28.90 -29.13
C GLY A 111 19.08 -28.70 -29.88
N ARG A 112 17.99 -28.63 -29.11
CA ARG A 112 16.63 -28.30 -29.58
C ARG A 112 16.08 -27.13 -28.80
N LEU A 113 15.53 -26.15 -29.48
CA LEU A 113 14.98 -24.95 -28.87
C LEU A 113 13.46 -25.10 -28.73
N CYS A 114 12.94 -25.18 -27.50
CA CYS A 114 11.51 -25.33 -27.21
C CYS A 114 10.91 -23.99 -26.78
N HIS A 115 9.96 -23.46 -27.55
CA HIS A 115 9.21 -22.26 -27.20
C HIS A 115 8.02 -22.65 -26.30
N PHE A 116 7.88 -21.97 -25.17
CA PHE A 116 6.79 -22.17 -24.22
C PHE A 116 6.08 -20.87 -23.87
N ILE A 117 4.87 -21.02 -23.34
CA ILE A 117 4.06 -19.93 -22.84
C ILE A 117 3.59 -20.21 -21.41
N VAL A 118 3.36 -19.15 -20.64
CA VAL A 118 2.54 -19.18 -19.42
C VAL A 118 1.24 -18.43 -19.71
N PRO A 119 0.17 -19.13 -20.12
CA PRO A 119 -1.04 -18.50 -20.63
C PRO A 119 -1.69 -17.53 -19.64
N GLN A 120 -1.62 -17.84 -18.34
CA GLN A 120 -2.27 -17.04 -17.28
C GLN A 120 -1.62 -15.68 -17.07
N TYR A 121 -0.40 -15.46 -17.58
CA TYR A 121 0.37 -14.24 -17.31
C TYR A 121 0.92 -13.60 -18.59
N ASN A 122 0.57 -14.12 -19.78
CA ASN A 122 1.08 -13.63 -21.06
C ASN A 122 2.62 -13.56 -21.08
N ILE A 123 3.25 -14.62 -20.57
CA ILE A 123 4.70 -14.78 -20.57
C ILE A 123 5.06 -15.77 -21.66
N HIS A 124 6.05 -15.41 -22.47
CA HIS A 124 6.63 -16.25 -23.50
C HIS A 124 8.07 -16.54 -23.14
N GLY A 125 8.59 -17.66 -23.60
CA GLY A 125 10.00 -17.97 -23.38
C GLY A 125 10.47 -19.15 -24.20
N THR A 126 11.77 -19.36 -24.14
CA THR A 126 12.46 -20.33 -24.95
C THR A 126 13.47 -21.09 -24.10
N ILE A 127 13.49 -22.41 -24.24
CA ILE A 127 14.39 -23.31 -23.50
C ILE A 127 15.25 -24.05 -24.51
N CYS A 128 16.57 -24.02 -24.35
CA CYS A 128 17.46 -24.89 -25.13
C CYS A 128 17.58 -26.27 -24.46
N TRP A 129 17.38 -27.32 -25.23
CA TRP A 129 17.52 -28.72 -24.83
C TRP A 129 18.95 -29.15 -25.13
N ASN A 130 19.66 -29.68 -24.13
CA ASN A 130 21.11 -30.01 -24.11
C ASN A 130 22.08 -28.85 -23.79
N GLN A 131 21.58 -27.62 -23.53
CA GLN A 131 22.34 -26.52 -22.93
C GLN A 131 21.49 -25.83 -21.85
N GLU A 132 22.07 -25.51 -20.71
CA GLU A 132 21.35 -25.01 -19.52
C GLU A 132 20.97 -23.52 -19.61
N ASN A 133 20.31 -23.06 -20.69
CA ASN A 133 19.92 -21.66 -20.89
C ASN A 133 18.41 -21.51 -21.19
N ILE A 134 17.77 -20.51 -20.58
CA ILE A 134 16.34 -20.19 -20.70
C ILE A 134 16.14 -18.68 -20.85
N GLY A 135 15.30 -18.26 -21.78
CA GLY A 135 14.95 -16.85 -22.04
C GLY A 135 13.44 -16.59 -21.97
N TYR A 136 13.04 -15.37 -21.60
CA TYR A 136 11.63 -14.90 -21.58
C TYR A 136 11.42 -13.63 -22.43
N TYR A 137 10.21 -13.41 -22.95
CA TYR A 137 9.82 -12.25 -23.76
C TYR A 137 8.67 -11.43 -23.13
N ALA A 138 8.66 -10.12 -23.38
CA ALA A 138 7.94 -9.00 -22.70
C ALA A 138 8.42 -8.68 -21.26
N PHE A 139 8.98 -9.66 -20.59
CA PHE A 139 9.86 -9.54 -19.44
C PHE A 139 11.06 -10.41 -19.75
N TYR A 140 12.27 -9.85 -19.77
CA TYR A 140 13.45 -10.64 -20.06
C TYR A 140 14.02 -11.19 -18.77
N GLU A 141 14.13 -12.50 -18.75
CA GLU A 141 14.81 -13.22 -17.71
C GLU A 141 15.74 -14.23 -18.40
N GLU A 142 17.01 -14.20 -18.04
CA GLU A 142 17.97 -15.22 -18.47
C GLU A 142 18.16 -16.14 -17.28
N ALA A 143 17.81 -17.41 -17.43
CA ALA A 143 17.91 -18.39 -16.37
C ALA A 143 18.76 -19.59 -16.81
N GLU A 144 19.53 -20.11 -15.86
CA GLU A 144 20.30 -21.36 -16.00
C GLU A 144 19.67 -22.43 -15.11
N GLY A 145 19.60 -23.68 -15.58
CA GLY A 145 18.93 -24.71 -14.80
C GLY A 145 18.97 -26.11 -15.39
N THR A 146 18.44 -27.05 -14.62
CA THR A 146 18.40 -28.48 -14.94
C THR A 146 16.97 -28.99 -15.06
N TYR A 147 16.74 -29.89 -16.00
CA TYR A 147 15.46 -30.57 -16.18
C TYR A 147 15.40 -31.90 -15.41
N CYS A 148 14.30 -32.13 -14.70
CA CYS A 148 14.02 -33.39 -14.03
C CYS A 148 12.97 -34.19 -14.82
N ASP A 149 13.37 -35.37 -15.30
CA ASP A 149 12.48 -36.22 -16.10
C ASP A 149 11.37 -36.88 -15.28
N LEU A 150 11.58 -37.07 -13.98
CA LEU A 150 10.62 -37.74 -13.08
C LEU A 150 9.34 -36.93 -12.85
N ASP A 151 9.48 -35.62 -12.63
CA ASP A 151 8.35 -34.71 -12.38
C ASP A 151 8.10 -33.75 -13.54
N LYS A 152 8.84 -33.91 -14.65
CA LYS A 152 8.74 -33.09 -15.87
C LYS A 152 8.89 -31.58 -15.59
N THR A 153 9.68 -31.24 -14.57
CA THR A 153 9.91 -29.87 -14.09
C THR A 153 11.31 -29.40 -14.43
N ALA A 154 11.44 -28.18 -14.95
CA ALA A 154 12.72 -27.51 -15.08
C ALA A 154 12.99 -26.63 -13.86
N TYR A 155 14.12 -26.86 -13.18
CA TYR A 155 14.58 -26.17 -11.99
C TYR A 155 15.61 -25.12 -12.39
N VAL A 156 15.28 -23.84 -12.21
CA VAL A 156 16.02 -22.77 -12.90
C VAL A 156 16.36 -21.64 -11.94
N ARG A 157 17.49 -21.00 -12.20
CA ARG A 157 18.03 -19.89 -11.44
C ARG A 157 18.32 -18.72 -12.37
N VAL A 158 17.78 -17.56 -12.01
CA VAL A 158 17.93 -16.34 -12.78
C VAL A 158 19.34 -15.75 -12.68
N ARG A 159 19.91 -15.43 -13.84
CA ARG A 159 21.19 -14.74 -14.03
C ARG A 159 21.01 -13.32 -14.54
N GLY A 160 20.14 -13.12 -15.52
CA GLY A 160 19.89 -11.84 -16.18
C GLY A 160 18.44 -11.40 -16.05
N LEU A 161 18.21 -10.09 -15.96
CA LEU A 161 16.87 -9.50 -15.91
C LEU A 161 16.80 -8.24 -16.75
N GLY A 162 15.67 -8.02 -17.40
CA GLY A 162 15.41 -6.87 -18.25
C GLY A 162 13.93 -6.73 -18.61
N THR A 163 13.60 -5.65 -19.31
CA THR A 163 12.24 -5.37 -19.78
C THR A 163 12.26 -4.92 -21.24
N TYR A 164 11.23 -5.28 -22.00
CA TYR A 164 11.12 -4.93 -23.43
C TYR A 164 9.69 -4.58 -23.81
N ASP A 165 9.52 -3.55 -24.64
CA ASP A 165 8.21 -3.04 -25.07
C ASP A 165 7.58 -3.92 -26.16
N SER A 166 7.24 -5.17 -25.81
CA SER A 166 6.54 -6.09 -26.69
C SER A 166 5.27 -6.60 -26.03
N ASN A 167 4.17 -6.66 -26.78
CA ASN A 167 2.89 -7.16 -26.28
C ASN A 167 2.01 -7.66 -27.44
N GLY A 168 0.98 -8.45 -27.13
CA GLY A 168 0.02 -8.98 -28.10
C GLY A 168 0.67 -9.88 -29.14
N SER A 169 0.26 -9.76 -30.40
CA SER A 169 0.80 -10.58 -31.50
C SER A 169 2.32 -10.41 -31.69
N LYS A 170 2.85 -9.20 -31.45
CA LYS A 170 4.30 -8.95 -31.53
C LYS A 170 5.10 -9.76 -30.51
N LEU A 171 4.51 -10.05 -29.35
CA LEU A 171 5.13 -10.88 -28.32
C LEU A 171 5.07 -12.37 -28.70
N VAL A 172 3.92 -12.83 -29.21
CA VAL A 172 3.73 -14.22 -29.64
C VAL A 172 4.69 -14.61 -30.78
N HIS A 173 5.02 -13.64 -31.64
CA HIS A 173 5.94 -13.84 -32.76
C HIS A 173 7.36 -13.32 -32.51
N ASP A 174 7.70 -12.94 -31.27
CA ASP A 174 9.06 -12.50 -30.93
C ASP A 174 10.00 -13.70 -30.92
N THR A 175 10.95 -13.70 -31.86
CA THR A 175 11.95 -14.75 -32.05
C THR A 175 13.27 -14.47 -31.33
N GLY A 176 13.38 -13.30 -30.66
CA GLY A 176 14.66 -12.78 -30.22
C GLY A 176 15.45 -12.11 -31.34
N ASP A 177 16.42 -11.30 -30.96
CA ASP A 177 17.44 -10.72 -31.84
C ASP A 177 18.76 -10.57 -31.06
N ASP A 178 19.84 -10.30 -31.80
CA ASP A 178 21.18 -10.02 -31.26
C ASP A 178 21.34 -8.55 -30.80
N GLY A 179 20.26 -7.76 -30.83
CA GLY A 179 20.26 -6.37 -30.45
C GLY A 179 20.17 -6.15 -28.93
N TYR A 180 20.48 -4.93 -28.51
CA TYR A 180 20.16 -4.48 -27.16
C TYR A 180 18.67 -4.14 -27.06
N ARG A 181 18.00 -4.76 -26.11
CA ARG A 181 16.58 -4.57 -25.81
C ARG A 181 16.41 -3.76 -24.53
N LYS A 182 15.43 -2.86 -24.53
CA LYS A 182 15.02 -2.05 -23.37
C LYS A 182 13.56 -1.62 -23.50
N SER A 183 12.91 -1.39 -22.37
CA SER A 183 11.56 -0.83 -22.32
C SER A 183 11.63 0.68 -22.10
N TYR A 184 11.21 1.46 -23.10
CA TYR A 184 11.00 2.89 -22.95
C TYR A 184 9.78 3.18 -22.08
N TRP A 185 8.71 2.38 -22.21
CA TRP A 185 7.51 2.53 -21.41
C TRP A 185 7.82 2.44 -19.91
N TYR A 186 8.42 1.32 -19.50
CA TYR A 186 8.83 1.08 -18.12
C TYR A 186 9.78 2.17 -17.63
N SER A 187 10.79 2.52 -18.44
CA SER A 187 11.78 3.53 -18.09
C SER A 187 11.14 4.89 -17.79
N ILE A 188 10.17 5.31 -18.62
CA ILE A 188 9.50 6.61 -18.48
C ILE A 188 8.54 6.60 -17.30
N PHE A 189 7.59 5.67 -17.23
CA PHE A 189 6.53 5.71 -16.20
C PHE A 189 7.05 5.39 -14.81
N CYS A 190 7.91 4.37 -14.68
CA CYS A 190 8.54 4.06 -13.41
C CYS A 190 9.56 5.15 -13.01
N GLY A 191 10.21 5.79 -13.99
CA GLY A 191 11.05 6.97 -13.77
C GLY A 191 10.26 8.15 -13.19
N ILE A 192 9.11 8.50 -13.79
CA ILE A 192 8.20 9.54 -13.30
C ILE A 192 7.74 9.21 -11.87
N TRP A 193 7.37 7.95 -11.62
CA TRP A 193 6.96 7.48 -10.31
C TRP A 193 8.08 7.64 -9.25
N LEU A 194 9.33 7.27 -9.59
CA LEU A 194 10.47 7.44 -8.70
C LEU A 194 10.81 8.91 -8.41
N VAL A 195 10.73 9.77 -9.44
CA VAL A 195 10.89 11.22 -9.27
C VAL A 195 9.82 11.74 -8.30
N TYR A 196 8.56 11.34 -8.49
CA TYR A 196 7.47 11.71 -7.59
C TYR A 196 7.72 11.24 -6.15
N ARG A 197 8.14 9.99 -5.96
CA ARG A 197 8.46 9.43 -4.63
C ARG A 197 9.63 10.15 -3.97
N THR A 198 10.61 10.59 -4.74
CA THR A 198 11.73 11.40 -4.25
C THR A 198 11.26 12.78 -3.79
N VAL A 199 10.39 13.44 -4.55
CA VAL A 199 9.75 14.70 -4.15
C VAL A 199 8.93 14.51 -2.87
N GLN A 200 8.17 13.41 -2.77
CA GLN A 200 7.43 13.04 -1.57
C GLN A 200 8.35 12.85 -0.35
N MET A 201 9.49 12.16 -0.50
CA MET A 201 10.42 11.98 0.61
C MET A 201 11.06 13.31 1.03
N ARG A 202 11.38 14.19 0.07
CA ARG A 202 11.88 15.54 0.36
C ARG A 202 10.87 16.37 1.14
N ARG A 203 9.58 16.40 0.74
CA ARG A 203 8.55 17.16 1.50
C ARG A 203 8.38 16.62 2.92
N CYS A 204 8.38 15.29 3.08
CA CYS A 204 8.29 14.65 4.40
C CYS A 204 9.49 15.01 5.28
N TYR A 205 10.71 14.97 4.74
CA TYR A 205 11.93 15.37 5.44
C TYR A 205 11.85 16.81 5.96
N ILE A 206 11.43 17.76 5.10
CA ILE A 206 11.30 19.18 5.48
C ILE A 206 10.26 19.34 6.60
N SER A 207 9.11 18.65 6.48
CA SER A 207 8.05 18.67 7.50
C SER A 207 8.55 18.12 8.84
N CYS A 208 9.17 16.95 8.83
CA CYS A 208 9.76 16.31 10.02
C CYS A 208 10.84 17.18 10.68
N LYS A 209 11.71 17.81 9.87
CA LYS A 209 12.74 18.72 10.37
C LYS A 209 12.15 19.95 11.05
N ARG A 210 11.12 20.58 10.44
CA ARG A 210 10.46 21.76 11.01
C ARG A 210 9.67 21.42 12.27
N TYR A 211 8.93 20.31 12.24
CA TYR A 211 8.16 19.85 13.39
C TYR A 211 9.07 19.45 14.56
N GLY A 212 10.14 18.70 14.29
CA GLY A 212 11.12 18.35 15.31
C GLY A 212 11.82 19.55 15.95
N ARG A 213 12.18 20.56 15.14
CA ARG A 213 12.73 21.83 15.68
C ARG A 213 11.74 22.56 16.58
N ARG A 214 10.44 22.55 16.22
CA ARG A 214 9.41 23.15 17.06
C ARG A 214 9.30 22.43 18.40
N CYS A 215 9.25 21.10 18.38
CA CYS A 215 9.22 20.31 19.61
C CYS A 215 10.47 20.51 20.47
N ASP A 216 11.65 20.59 19.84
CA ASP A 216 12.89 20.89 20.57
C ASP A 216 12.88 22.31 21.18
N PHE A 217 12.26 23.29 20.52
CA PHE A 217 12.13 24.67 21.02
C PHE A 217 11.10 24.81 22.15
N THR A 218 9.99 24.07 22.09
CA THR A 218 8.94 24.07 23.12
C THR A 218 9.19 23.03 24.21
N GLU A 219 10.35 22.38 24.20
CA GLU A 219 10.73 21.29 25.12
C GLU A 219 9.72 20.11 25.17
N GLU A 220 9.01 19.90 24.07
CA GLU A 220 7.99 18.87 23.93
C GLU A 220 8.61 17.50 23.58
N PRO A 221 8.46 16.47 24.44
CA PRO A 221 9.04 15.18 24.17
C PRO A 221 8.34 14.47 23.01
N ILE A 222 9.14 13.89 22.11
CA ILE A 222 8.65 12.97 21.08
C ILE A 222 9.16 11.57 21.36
N ASN A 223 8.25 10.63 21.53
CA ASN A 223 8.58 9.21 21.58
C ASN A 223 8.65 8.60 20.17
N ARG A 224 9.23 7.40 20.05
CA ARG A 224 9.41 6.72 18.76
C ARG A 224 8.09 6.42 18.05
N ARG A 225 7.02 6.09 18.78
CA ARG A 225 5.70 5.75 18.21
C ARG A 225 5.05 6.96 17.57
N VAL A 226 5.03 8.09 18.29
CA VAL A 226 4.54 9.39 17.80
C VAL A 226 5.32 9.82 16.56
N ALA A 227 6.65 9.66 16.58
CA ALA A 227 7.49 9.99 15.43
C ALA A 227 7.18 9.15 14.17
N VAL A 228 6.98 7.84 14.32
CA VAL A 228 6.66 6.95 13.19
C VAL A 228 5.31 7.32 12.58
N VAL A 229 4.28 7.54 13.41
CA VAL A 229 2.94 7.94 12.93
C VAL A 229 3.02 9.29 12.20
N TYR A 230 3.70 10.28 12.78
CA TYR A 230 3.87 11.59 12.15
C TYR A 230 4.56 11.49 10.79
N VAL A 231 5.63 10.69 10.69
CA VAL A 231 6.33 10.44 9.42
C VAL A 231 5.39 9.79 8.40
N GLN A 232 4.63 8.77 8.80
CA GLN A 232 3.73 8.06 7.91
C GLN A 232 2.57 8.92 7.38
N GLU A 233 2.03 9.83 8.20
CA GLU A 233 1.07 10.86 7.77
C GLU A 233 1.68 11.82 6.75
N ASN A 234 2.93 12.26 6.97
CA ASN A 234 3.62 13.17 6.05
C ASN A 234 4.15 12.49 4.77
N MET A 235 4.18 11.16 4.74
CA MET A 235 4.48 10.34 3.56
C MET A 235 3.24 9.98 2.74
N ARG A 236 2.10 10.64 2.96
CA ARG A 236 0.89 10.45 2.15
C ARG A 236 1.16 10.66 0.66
N LEU A 237 0.56 9.84 -0.21
CA LEU A 237 0.71 9.89 -1.67
C LEU A 237 -0.05 11.05 -2.32
N THR A 238 -1.10 11.55 -1.69
CA THR A 238 -1.94 12.63 -2.21
C THR A 238 -1.77 13.89 -1.38
N ALA A 239 -1.79 15.06 -2.04
CA ALA A 239 -1.86 16.34 -1.34
C ALA A 239 -3.27 16.56 -0.76
N HIS A 240 -3.38 17.46 0.21
CA HIS A 240 -4.68 17.91 0.70
C HIS A 240 -5.42 18.66 -0.41
N GLY A 241 -6.70 18.33 -0.62
CA GLY A 241 -7.51 18.90 -1.71
C GLY A 241 -7.32 18.21 -3.07
N ALA A 242 -6.60 17.08 -3.14
CA ALA A 242 -6.52 16.29 -4.38
C ALA A 242 -7.91 15.86 -4.89
N THR A 243 -8.11 15.93 -6.20
CA THR A 243 -9.31 15.43 -6.89
C THR A 243 -9.19 13.92 -7.13
N ASN A 244 -10.30 13.26 -7.48
CA ASN A 244 -10.27 11.84 -7.83
C ASN A 244 -9.44 11.57 -9.09
N TRP A 245 -9.38 12.51 -10.04
CA TRP A 245 -8.49 12.41 -11.20
C TRP A 245 -7.01 12.36 -10.79
N HIS A 246 -6.58 13.25 -9.88
CA HIS A 246 -5.22 13.18 -9.34
C HIS A 246 -4.94 11.86 -8.63
N ARG A 247 -5.91 11.34 -7.86
CA ARG A 247 -5.78 10.02 -7.19
C ARG A 247 -5.68 8.87 -8.19
N ALA A 248 -6.44 8.91 -9.29
CA ALA A 248 -6.39 7.90 -10.34
C ALA A 248 -5.02 7.87 -11.05
N ILE A 249 -4.45 9.04 -11.36
CA ILE A 249 -3.09 9.12 -11.93
C ILE A 249 -2.06 8.53 -10.96
N MET A 250 -2.15 8.87 -9.67
CA MET A 250 -1.26 8.31 -8.65
C MET A 250 -1.43 6.80 -8.48
N LEU A 251 -2.67 6.31 -8.58
CA LEU A 251 -2.97 4.88 -8.53
C LEU A 251 -2.33 4.14 -9.71
N TYR A 252 -2.43 4.70 -10.92
CA TYR A 252 -1.79 4.14 -12.11
C TYR A 252 -0.27 4.04 -11.94
N LEU A 253 0.41 5.14 -11.56
CA LEU A 253 1.86 5.13 -11.34
C LEU A 253 2.28 4.16 -10.22
N LEU A 254 1.47 4.02 -9.17
CA LEU A 254 1.71 3.06 -8.10
C LEU A 254 1.58 1.60 -8.57
N ILE A 255 0.63 1.31 -9.47
CA ILE A 255 0.47 -0.02 -10.07
C ILE A 255 1.71 -0.38 -10.91
N GLU A 256 2.24 0.54 -11.71
CA GLU A 256 3.48 0.34 -12.47
C GLU A 256 4.68 0.03 -11.54
N GLY A 257 4.77 0.76 -10.41
CA GLY A 257 5.75 0.47 -9.37
C GLY A 257 5.56 -0.90 -8.71
N LEU A 258 4.31 -1.33 -8.50
CA LEU A 258 3.96 -2.62 -7.92
C LEU A 258 4.31 -3.80 -8.85
N MET A 259 4.11 -3.66 -10.16
CA MET A 259 4.51 -4.68 -11.13
C MET A 259 6.02 -4.95 -11.08
N SER A 260 6.83 -3.89 -10.91
CA SER A 260 8.29 -4.02 -10.74
C SER A 260 8.66 -4.89 -9.54
N ASP A 261 8.01 -4.66 -8.40
CA ASP A 261 8.27 -5.40 -7.17
C ASP A 261 7.80 -6.87 -7.29
N LEU A 262 6.67 -7.09 -7.98
CA LEU A 262 6.16 -8.44 -8.27
C LEU A 262 7.15 -9.22 -9.15
N PHE A 263 7.68 -8.60 -10.21
CA PHE A 263 8.65 -9.25 -11.09
C PHE A 263 9.96 -9.57 -10.39
N MET A 264 10.48 -8.67 -9.56
CA MET A 264 11.70 -8.93 -8.77
C MET A 264 11.55 -10.13 -7.83
N LEU A 265 10.36 -10.31 -7.30
CA LEU A 265 10.03 -11.38 -6.37
C LEU A 265 9.93 -12.75 -7.05
N ILE A 266 9.46 -12.76 -8.30
CA ILE A 266 9.34 -13.96 -9.12
C ILE A 266 10.68 -14.39 -9.73
N ALA A 267 11.59 -13.43 -9.94
CA ALA A 267 12.82 -13.67 -10.68
C ALA A 267 14.08 -13.73 -9.80
N GLN A 268 13.99 -13.58 -8.48
CA GLN A 268 15.18 -13.63 -7.63
C GLN A 268 14.99 -14.56 -6.44
N ASP A 269 16.08 -15.27 -6.11
CA ASP A 269 16.20 -16.07 -4.90
C ASP A 269 17.13 -15.40 -3.89
N GLY A 270 16.82 -15.54 -2.60
CA GLY A 270 17.72 -15.21 -1.49
C GLY A 270 17.15 -14.25 -0.43
N ILE A 271 17.98 -13.94 0.57
CA ILE A 271 17.58 -13.13 1.75
C ILE A 271 17.22 -11.70 1.35
N LEU A 272 17.88 -11.14 0.34
CA LEU A 272 17.57 -9.79 -0.18
C LEU A 272 16.19 -9.70 -0.83
N VAL A 273 15.63 -10.82 -1.28
CA VAL A 273 14.28 -10.90 -1.88
C VAL A 273 13.23 -10.80 -0.79
N LYS A 274 13.46 -11.40 0.39
CA LYS A 274 12.59 -11.26 1.59
C LYS A 274 12.34 -9.79 1.96
N ILE A 275 13.33 -8.93 1.72
CA ILE A 275 13.22 -7.48 1.94
C ILE A 275 12.36 -6.80 0.86
N HIS A 276 12.36 -7.28 -0.39
CA HIS A 276 11.53 -6.73 -1.47
C HIS A 276 10.03 -7.00 -1.24
N TYR A 277 9.68 -8.11 -0.59
CA TYR A 277 8.29 -8.35 -0.21
C TYR A 277 7.73 -7.26 0.73
N VAL A 278 8.57 -6.63 1.55
CA VAL A 278 8.17 -5.48 2.38
C VAL A 278 7.80 -4.29 1.50
N SER A 279 8.54 -4.06 0.41
CA SER A 279 8.20 -3.04 -0.59
C SER A 279 6.87 -3.34 -1.29
N LEU A 280 6.65 -4.61 -1.69
CA LEU A 280 5.39 -5.04 -2.30
C LEU A 280 4.20 -4.82 -1.36
N GLY A 281 4.32 -5.24 -0.10
CA GLY A 281 3.29 -5.01 0.92
C GLY A 281 2.99 -3.53 1.12
N TYR A 282 4.03 -2.69 1.20
CA TYR A 282 3.90 -1.24 1.33
C TYR A 282 3.17 -0.61 0.13
N ASN A 283 3.54 -1.00 -1.10
CA ASN A 283 2.91 -0.50 -2.32
C ASN A 283 1.44 -0.97 -2.42
N LEU A 284 1.15 -2.22 -2.07
CA LEU A 284 -0.21 -2.75 -2.05
C LEU A 284 -1.08 -2.07 -0.99
N SER A 285 -0.52 -1.73 0.18
CA SER A 285 -1.22 -0.89 1.16
C SER A 285 -1.47 0.52 0.63
N GLY A 286 -0.54 1.08 -0.16
CA GLY A 286 -0.73 2.34 -0.87
C GLY A 286 -1.92 2.29 -1.84
N VAL A 287 -2.08 1.18 -2.57
CA VAL A 287 -3.21 0.95 -3.48
C VAL A 287 -4.52 0.93 -2.69
N LEU A 288 -4.59 0.14 -1.62
CA LEU A 288 -5.78 0.08 -0.76
C LEU A 288 -6.17 1.45 -0.20
N LEU A 289 -5.19 2.22 0.24
CA LEU A 289 -5.42 3.54 0.80
C LEU A 289 -5.92 4.53 -0.26
N LEU A 290 -5.31 4.58 -1.45
CA LEU A 290 -5.75 5.47 -2.53
C LEU A 290 -7.16 5.12 -3.02
N VAL A 291 -7.47 3.83 -3.16
CA VAL A 291 -8.82 3.37 -3.52
C VAL A 291 -9.83 3.80 -2.46
N TYR A 292 -9.52 3.60 -1.18
CA TYR A 292 -10.40 4.05 -0.10
C TYR A 292 -10.58 5.57 -0.07
N GLU A 293 -9.52 6.35 -0.31
CA GLU A 293 -9.63 7.82 -0.40
C GLU A 293 -10.54 8.27 -1.55
N ILE A 294 -10.52 7.57 -2.69
CA ILE A 294 -11.42 7.84 -3.82
C ILE A 294 -12.87 7.59 -3.38
N VAL A 295 -13.15 6.43 -2.77
CA VAL A 295 -14.50 6.07 -2.28
C VAL A 295 -14.98 7.04 -1.19
N GLU A 296 -14.11 7.40 -0.24
CA GLU A 296 -14.43 8.36 0.83
C GLU A 296 -14.75 9.74 0.24
N ASN A 297 -14.00 10.19 -0.78
CA ASN A 297 -14.25 11.46 -1.45
C ASN A 297 -15.55 11.46 -2.29
N MET A 298 -15.98 10.29 -2.78
CA MET A 298 -17.28 10.16 -3.48
C MET A 298 -18.48 10.21 -2.52
N ARG A 299 -18.27 10.21 -1.20
CA ARG A 299 -19.33 10.22 -0.16
C ARG A 299 -20.33 9.07 -0.28
N TRP A 300 -19.88 7.92 -0.79
CA TRP A 300 -20.71 6.72 -0.97
C TRP A 300 -21.01 5.97 0.34
N LEU A 301 -20.26 6.26 1.40
CA LEU A 301 -20.41 5.61 2.71
C LEU A 301 -21.02 6.58 3.72
N SER A 302 -21.99 6.09 4.51
CA SER A 302 -22.45 6.85 5.67
C SER A 302 -21.33 6.99 6.70
N GLU A 303 -21.38 8.03 7.53
CA GLU A 303 -20.29 8.34 8.46
C GLU A 303 -19.97 7.18 9.42
N LYS A 304 -21.01 6.48 9.92
CA LYS A 304 -20.85 5.31 10.78
C LYS A 304 -20.04 4.19 10.11
N TRP A 305 -20.35 3.87 8.85
CA TRP A 305 -19.63 2.84 8.10
C TRP A 305 -18.24 3.31 7.64
N ARG A 306 -18.12 4.57 7.25
CA ARG A 306 -16.84 5.21 6.92
C ARG A 306 -15.84 5.04 8.07
N VAL A 307 -16.23 5.47 9.28
CA VAL A 307 -15.38 5.39 10.48
C VAL A 307 -15.09 3.93 10.86
N CYS A 308 -16.09 3.06 10.80
CA CYS A 308 -15.91 1.63 11.07
C CYS A 308 -14.86 1.00 10.15
N ILE A 309 -15.00 1.20 8.83
CA ILE A 309 -14.04 0.69 7.84
C ILE A 309 -12.65 1.30 8.07
N LYS A 310 -12.57 2.61 8.33
CA LYS A 310 -11.30 3.30 8.58
C LYS A 310 -10.58 2.75 9.81
N ARG A 311 -11.29 2.53 10.92
CA ARG A 311 -10.74 1.98 12.16
C ARG A 311 -10.37 0.50 12.04
N LEU A 312 -11.15 -0.28 11.30
CA LEU A 312 -10.94 -1.72 11.14
C LEU A 312 -9.81 -2.04 10.16
N LEU A 313 -9.75 -1.35 9.02
CA LEU A 313 -8.83 -1.67 7.91
C LEU A 313 -7.64 -0.72 7.77
N PHE A 314 -7.78 0.52 8.24
CA PHE A 314 -6.80 1.59 8.07
C PHE A 314 -6.35 2.12 9.43
N CYS A 315 -5.79 1.24 10.25
CA CYS A 315 -5.16 1.58 11.52
C CYS A 315 -3.67 1.23 11.57
N TYR A 316 -2.91 2.06 12.29
CA TYR A 316 -1.45 1.94 12.38
C TYR A 316 -0.99 0.65 13.06
N GLU A 317 -1.77 0.10 13.98
CA GLU A 317 -1.41 -1.12 14.71
C GLU A 317 -1.50 -2.40 13.88
N SER A 318 -2.36 -2.44 12.85
CA SER A 318 -2.56 -3.63 12.02
C SER A 318 -1.90 -3.54 10.65
N SER A 319 -1.57 -2.33 10.17
CA SER A 319 -1.15 -2.15 8.79
C SER A 319 0.14 -2.89 8.45
N LEU A 320 1.17 -2.75 9.30
CA LEU A 320 2.47 -3.38 9.13
C LEU A 320 2.38 -4.91 9.21
N LEU A 321 1.52 -5.43 10.08
CA LEU A 321 1.37 -6.88 10.26
C LEU A 321 0.76 -7.53 9.02
N GLY A 322 -0.27 -6.91 8.44
CA GLY A 322 -0.87 -7.39 7.18
C GLY A 322 0.14 -7.41 6.03
N GLU A 323 0.98 -6.38 5.94
CA GLU A 323 2.04 -6.27 4.93
C GLU A 323 3.16 -7.30 5.14
N LEU A 324 3.52 -7.61 6.39
CA LEU A 324 4.56 -8.59 6.70
C LEU A 324 4.06 -10.03 6.52
N LEU A 325 2.81 -10.33 6.84
CA LEU A 325 2.26 -11.68 6.69
C LEU A 325 1.95 -12.01 5.23
N SER A 326 1.59 -11.02 4.41
CA SER A 326 1.35 -11.25 2.97
C SER A 326 2.62 -11.72 2.26
N VAL A 327 3.80 -11.30 2.73
CA VAL A 327 5.11 -11.79 2.28
C VAL A 327 5.22 -13.31 2.33
N VAL A 328 4.85 -13.91 3.47
CA VAL A 328 5.00 -15.34 3.70
C VAL A 328 3.98 -16.13 2.88
N VAL A 329 2.75 -15.62 2.81
CA VAL A 329 1.62 -16.32 2.18
C VAL A 329 1.66 -16.21 0.65
N LEU A 330 2.19 -15.12 0.09
CA LEU A 330 2.23 -14.87 -1.35
C LEU A 330 2.88 -16.02 -2.13
N HIS A 331 3.97 -16.56 -1.59
CA HIS A 331 4.68 -17.67 -2.20
C HIS A 331 3.81 -18.93 -2.37
N HIS A 332 3.16 -19.33 -1.27
CA HIS A 332 2.26 -20.48 -1.25
C HIS A 332 1.02 -20.21 -2.09
N TYR A 333 0.53 -18.98 -2.09
CA TYR A 333 -0.62 -18.58 -2.87
C TYR A 333 -0.37 -18.67 -4.38
N ILE A 334 0.74 -18.13 -4.90
CA ILE A 334 1.08 -18.23 -6.33
C ILE A 334 1.29 -19.69 -6.72
N THR A 335 2.03 -20.46 -5.92
CA THR A 335 2.26 -21.89 -6.18
C THR A 335 0.95 -22.68 -6.20
N GLY A 336 0.03 -22.41 -5.28
CA GLY A 336 -1.28 -23.05 -5.22
C GLY A 336 -2.18 -22.65 -6.40
N LEU A 337 -2.14 -21.37 -6.79
CA LEU A 337 -2.90 -20.85 -7.92
C LEU A 337 -2.41 -21.46 -9.24
N ASN A 338 -1.09 -21.57 -9.42
CA ASN A 338 -0.51 -22.25 -10.56
C ASN A 338 -0.88 -23.75 -10.54
N ARG A 339 -0.86 -24.44 -9.41
CA ARG A 339 -1.29 -25.85 -9.36
C ARG A 339 -2.80 -26.09 -9.50
N SER A 340 -3.60 -25.03 -9.65
CA SER A 340 -5.04 -25.15 -9.83
C SER A 340 -5.44 -25.44 -11.30
N ARG A 341 -6.75 -25.58 -11.54
CA ARG A 341 -7.31 -25.73 -12.90
C ARG A 341 -7.03 -24.54 -13.83
N LEU A 342 -6.50 -23.42 -13.31
CA LEU A 342 -5.99 -22.31 -14.13
C LEU A 342 -4.90 -22.76 -15.10
N ARG A 343 -4.20 -23.86 -14.81
CA ARG A 343 -3.27 -24.50 -15.74
C ARG A 343 -3.88 -24.84 -17.10
N ASP A 344 -5.12 -25.32 -17.11
CA ASP A 344 -5.75 -25.90 -18.31
C ASP A 344 -6.47 -24.85 -19.18
N THR A 345 -6.16 -23.57 -18.97
CA THR A 345 -6.92 -22.44 -19.53
C THR A 345 -6.33 -21.87 -20.82
N ASN A 346 -5.32 -22.52 -21.41
CA ASN A 346 -4.72 -22.06 -22.67
C ASN A 346 -5.75 -21.94 -23.79
N ARG A 347 -6.67 -22.90 -23.93
CA ARG A 347 -7.75 -22.81 -24.91
C ARG A 347 -8.57 -21.53 -24.74
N THR A 348 -8.85 -21.15 -23.50
CA THR A 348 -9.57 -19.90 -23.17
C THR A 348 -8.71 -18.68 -23.48
N ALA A 349 -7.41 -18.72 -23.18
CA ALA A 349 -6.47 -17.65 -23.49
C ALA A 349 -6.36 -17.40 -25.01
N VAL A 350 -6.26 -18.45 -25.82
CA VAL A 350 -6.28 -18.35 -27.29
C VAL A 350 -7.61 -17.80 -27.80
N THR A 351 -8.73 -18.20 -27.20
CA THR A 351 -10.07 -17.77 -27.66
C THR A 351 -10.36 -16.31 -27.35
N VAL A 352 -9.95 -15.82 -26.18
CA VAL A 352 -10.27 -14.46 -25.69
C VAL A 352 -9.15 -13.45 -25.98
N SER A 353 -7.90 -13.91 -26.10
CA SER A 353 -6.62 -13.19 -26.11
C SER A 353 -5.80 -13.41 -24.84
N TYR A 354 -4.52 -13.74 -25.01
CA TYR A 354 -3.54 -13.84 -23.94
C TYR A 354 -3.46 -12.56 -23.09
N TYR A 355 -3.73 -11.39 -23.69
CA TYR A 355 -3.74 -10.12 -22.96
C TYR A 355 -4.88 -10.03 -21.94
N VAL A 356 -6.10 -10.32 -22.37
CA VAL A 356 -7.28 -10.29 -21.49
C VAL A 356 -7.16 -11.38 -20.42
N TRP A 357 -6.68 -12.56 -20.81
CA TRP A 357 -6.50 -13.66 -19.87
C TRP A 357 -5.39 -13.39 -18.85
N SER A 358 -4.31 -12.71 -19.24
CA SER A 358 -3.28 -12.24 -18.31
C SER A 358 -3.80 -11.21 -17.32
N LEU A 359 -4.66 -10.28 -17.77
CA LEU A 359 -5.33 -9.35 -16.86
C LEU A 359 -6.17 -10.09 -15.81
N VAL A 360 -6.88 -11.15 -16.21
CA VAL A 360 -7.62 -12.01 -15.28
C VAL A 360 -6.67 -12.71 -14.31
N GLY A 361 -5.58 -13.32 -14.79
CA GLY A 361 -4.59 -14.00 -13.96
C GLY A 361 -3.94 -13.08 -12.92
N HIS A 362 -3.45 -11.92 -13.34
CA HIS A 362 -2.94 -10.89 -12.44
C HIS A 362 -4.03 -10.35 -11.50
N GLY A 363 -5.25 -10.19 -12.00
CA GLY A 363 -6.41 -9.79 -11.21
C GLY A 363 -6.68 -10.76 -10.05
N ILE A 364 -6.63 -12.07 -10.29
CA ILE A 364 -6.80 -13.09 -9.23
C ILE A 364 -5.68 -12.97 -8.20
N ILE A 365 -4.41 -12.81 -8.63
CA ILE A 365 -3.29 -12.64 -7.70
C ILE A 365 -3.50 -11.42 -6.81
N VAL A 366 -3.75 -10.25 -7.41
CA VAL A 366 -3.91 -8.98 -6.70
C VAL A 366 -5.12 -9.02 -5.77
N LEU A 367 -6.28 -9.51 -6.25
CA LEU A 367 -7.48 -9.63 -5.43
C LEU A 367 -7.30 -10.59 -4.26
N GLY A 368 -6.65 -11.74 -4.48
CA GLY A 368 -6.35 -12.70 -3.41
C GLY A 368 -5.47 -12.10 -2.32
N LEU A 369 -4.41 -11.37 -2.72
CA LEU A 369 -3.55 -10.66 -1.79
C LEU A 369 -4.28 -9.55 -1.04
N VAL A 370 -5.11 -8.77 -1.74
CA VAL A 370 -5.93 -7.71 -1.15
C VAL A 370 -6.87 -8.29 -0.10
N VAL A 371 -7.60 -9.36 -0.43
CA VAL A 371 -8.51 -10.04 0.51
C VAL A 371 -7.73 -10.51 1.73
N PHE A 372 -6.58 -11.18 1.52
CA PHE A 372 -5.74 -11.65 2.62
C PHE A 372 -5.29 -10.50 3.54
N ILE A 373 -4.77 -9.40 2.98
CA ILE A 373 -4.32 -8.23 3.77
C ILE A 373 -5.47 -7.63 4.55
N ILE A 374 -6.63 -7.44 3.91
CA ILE A 374 -7.84 -6.91 4.56
C ILE A 374 -8.27 -7.82 5.71
N SER A 375 -8.29 -9.14 5.50
CA SER A 375 -8.65 -10.11 6.54
C SER A 375 -7.69 -10.07 7.73
N VAL A 376 -6.37 -10.05 7.48
CA VAL A 376 -5.37 -9.96 8.55
C VAL A 376 -5.49 -8.65 9.32
N ARG A 377 -5.68 -7.52 8.62
CA ARG A 377 -5.84 -6.22 9.26
C ARG A 377 -7.08 -6.16 10.13
N ALA A 378 -8.22 -6.63 9.60
CA ALA A 378 -9.48 -6.66 10.33
C ALA A 378 -9.41 -7.57 11.56
N PHE A 379 -8.83 -8.77 11.40
CA PHE A 379 -8.66 -9.72 12.50
C PHE A 379 -7.77 -9.11 13.59
N TRP A 380 -6.59 -8.60 13.23
CA TRP A 380 -5.66 -8.04 14.21
C TRP A 380 -6.19 -6.78 14.88
N ALA A 381 -6.85 -5.89 14.13
CA ALA A 381 -7.50 -4.71 14.71
C ALA A 381 -8.56 -5.12 15.74
N THR A 382 -9.37 -6.15 15.43
CA THR A 382 -10.39 -6.67 16.34
C THR A 382 -9.77 -7.27 17.60
N VAL A 383 -8.74 -8.10 17.46
CA VAL A 383 -8.01 -8.71 18.59
C VAL A 383 -7.36 -7.61 19.45
N TYR A 384 -6.70 -6.64 18.82
CA TYR A 384 -6.03 -5.55 19.53
C TYR A 384 -7.02 -4.68 20.31
N VAL A 385 -8.15 -4.32 19.71
CA VAL A 385 -9.19 -3.53 20.38
C VAL A 385 -9.85 -4.32 21.51
N ALA A 386 -10.17 -5.59 21.29
CA ALA A 386 -10.73 -6.47 22.32
C ALA A 386 -9.77 -6.64 23.51
N TRP A 387 -8.46 -6.76 23.25
CA TRP A 387 -7.47 -6.87 24.31
C TRP A 387 -7.26 -5.55 25.05
N LYS A 388 -6.95 -4.48 24.31
CA LYS A 388 -6.58 -3.20 24.91
C LYS A 388 -7.74 -2.51 25.61
N HIS A 389 -8.89 -2.46 24.96
CA HIS A 389 -10.02 -1.64 25.39
C HIS A 389 -11.16 -2.45 26.00
N ARG A 390 -11.10 -3.79 25.91
CA ARG A 390 -12.14 -4.71 26.42
C ARG A 390 -13.54 -4.47 25.83
N THR A 391 -13.65 -3.70 24.75
CA THR A 391 -14.90 -3.38 24.05
C THR A 391 -14.65 -3.22 22.56
N LEU A 392 -15.58 -3.70 21.74
CA LEU A 392 -15.58 -3.48 20.28
C LEU A 392 -16.33 -2.21 19.88
N ALA A 393 -16.92 -1.48 20.84
CA ALA A 393 -17.65 -0.24 20.58
C ALA A 393 -16.79 0.83 19.91
N ILE A 394 -15.46 0.76 20.05
CA ILE A 394 -14.50 1.66 19.41
C ILE A 394 -14.62 1.63 17.88
N PHE A 395 -15.11 0.57 17.25
CA PHE A 395 -15.28 0.61 15.79
C PHE A 395 -16.46 1.48 15.35
N LEU A 396 -17.46 1.68 16.20
CA LEU A 396 -18.73 2.32 15.83
C LEU A 396 -19.00 3.65 16.55
N ALA A 397 -18.32 3.91 17.66
CA ALA A 397 -18.57 5.11 18.47
C ALA A 397 -18.14 6.40 17.74
N PRO A 398 -18.97 7.44 17.71
CA PRO A 398 -18.59 8.71 17.09
C PRO A 398 -17.43 9.38 17.84
N CYS A 399 -16.58 10.09 17.10
CA CYS A 399 -15.53 10.93 17.66
C CYS A 399 -15.37 12.16 16.77
N CYS A 400 -15.55 13.36 17.34
CA CYS A 400 -15.51 14.62 16.62
C CYS A 400 -14.16 14.85 15.91
N VAL A 401 -13.05 14.36 16.49
CA VAL A 401 -11.71 14.44 15.89
C VAL A 401 -11.64 13.68 14.57
N ASP A 402 -12.25 12.50 14.48
CA ASP A 402 -12.28 11.72 13.23
C ASP A 402 -13.13 12.42 12.16
N THR A 403 -14.21 13.09 12.58
CA THR A 403 -15.06 13.91 11.70
C THR A 403 -14.31 15.14 11.18
N THR A 404 -13.58 15.86 12.04
CA THR A 404 -12.79 17.05 11.68
C THR A 404 -11.59 16.70 10.79
N LEU A 405 -10.88 15.61 11.11
CA LEU A 405 -9.77 15.11 10.30
C LEU A 405 -10.26 14.58 8.94
N ALA A 406 -11.37 13.83 8.89
CA ALA A 406 -11.93 13.27 7.66
C ALA A 406 -10.86 12.72 6.70
N LEU A 407 -10.86 13.20 5.44
CA LEU A 407 -9.89 12.84 4.40
C LEU A 407 -8.47 13.35 4.66
N ARG A 408 -8.24 14.27 5.62
CA ARG A 408 -6.92 14.86 5.93
C ARG A 408 -6.02 13.87 6.67
N ASN A 409 -6.62 12.96 7.44
CA ASN A 409 -5.89 11.89 8.11
C ASN A 409 -5.80 10.64 7.22
N LYS A 410 -4.59 10.09 7.08
CA LYS A 410 -4.31 8.86 6.34
C LYS A 410 -4.88 7.65 7.08
N MET A 411 -4.59 7.48 8.37
CA MET A 411 -4.96 6.28 9.14
C MET A 411 -5.29 6.59 10.60
N THR A 412 -6.07 5.73 11.24
CA THR A 412 -6.43 5.88 12.66
C THR A 412 -5.40 5.23 13.58
N LEU A 413 -5.28 5.73 14.82
CA LEU A 413 -4.43 5.13 15.85
C LEU A 413 -5.32 4.53 16.93
N LEU A 414 -5.62 3.23 16.85
CA LEU A 414 -6.59 2.58 17.74
C LEU A 414 -6.17 2.62 19.20
N GLY A 415 -4.86 2.55 19.45
CA GLY A 415 -4.31 2.67 20.78
C GLY A 415 -4.28 4.10 21.31
N GLY A 416 -4.60 5.09 20.49
CA GLY A 416 -4.68 6.49 20.88
C GLY A 416 -6.01 6.89 21.52
N TYR A 417 -7.04 6.04 21.35
CA TYR A 417 -8.36 6.28 21.93
C TYR A 417 -8.38 6.05 23.45
N HIS A 418 -9.28 6.78 24.11
CA HIS A 418 -9.59 6.68 25.53
C HIS A 418 -11.09 6.95 25.74
N TRP A 419 -11.72 6.23 26.67
CA TRP A 419 -13.12 6.46 27.04
C TRP A 419 -13.19 7.42 28.22
N GLN A 420 -13.98 8.48 28.08
CA GLN A 420 -14.26 9.45 29.14
C GLN A 420 -15.74 9.80 29.04
N ASP A 421 -16.50 9.61 30.12
CA ASP A 421 -17.95 9.89 30.19
C ASP A 421 -18.77 9.26 29.04
N ASP A 422 -18.55 7.97 28.77
CA ASP A 422 -19.15 7.21 27.66
C ASP A 422 -18.90 7.80 26.26
N ARG A 423 -17.89 8.66 26.14
CA ARG A 423 -17.49 9.32 24.91
C ARG A 423 -16.06 8.97 24.54
N LEU A 424 -15.83 8.85 23.24
CA LEU A 424 -14.55 8.45 22.69
C LEU A 424 -13.66 9.67 22.44
N HIS A 425 -12.47 9.66 23.03
CA HIS A 425 -11.47 10.73 22.95
C HIS A 425 -10.14 10.21 22.43
N TYR A 426 -9.36 11.07 21.79
CA TYR A 426 -7.96 10.85 21.50
C TYR A 426 -7.09 11.51 22.57
N THR A 427 -6.04 10.80 22.98
CA THR A 427 -5.01 11.36 23.86
C THR A 427 -4.23 12.49 23.17
N ALA A 428 -3.73 13.45 23.97
CA ALA A 428 -2.90 14.56 23.48
C ALA A 428 -1.69 14.09 22.65
N ASP A 429 -1.00 13.03 23.08
CA ASP A 429 0.10 12.40 22.34
C ASP A 429 -0.31 11.90 20.94
N THR A 430 -1.56 11.44 20.81
CA THR A 430 -2.09 10.99 19.52
C THR A 430 -2.39 12.16 18.59
N LEU A 431 -2.99 13.23 19.11
CA LEU A 431 -3.20 14.47 18.36
C LEU A 431 -1.87 15.04 17.87
N LYS A 432 -0.85 15.03 18.75
CA LYS A 432 0.54 15.37 18.42
C LYS A 432 1.08 14.49 17.29
N SER A 433 0.86 13.18 17.35
CA SER A 433 1.30 12.25 16.30
C SER A 433 0.65 12.50 14.93
N PHE A 434 -0.59 12.99 14.89
CA PHE A 434 -1.25 13.43 13.65
C PHE A 434 -0.77 14.81 13.19
N GLY A 435 0.06 15.49 13.98
CA GLY A 435 0.54 16.84 13.68
C GLY A 435 -0.48 17.94 13.93
N LEU A 436 -1.50 17.66 14.74
CA LEU A 436 -2.50 18.65 15.17
C LEU A 436 -1.89 19.59 16.21
N LEU A 437 -2.23 20.87 16.06
CA LEU A 437 -1.82 21.95 16.92
C LEU A 437 -3.04 22.78 17.33
N LYS A 438 -2.93 23.42 18.49
CA LYS A 438 -3.91 24.38 18.99
C LYS A 438 -3.50 25.78 18.57
N MET A 439 -4.45 26.59 18.15
CA MET A 439 -4.25 28.02 17.88
C MET A 439 -5.21 28.84 18.73
N GLU A 440 -4.73 29.96 19.25
CA GLU A 440 -5.53 30.92 20.01
C GLU A 440 -5.41 32.30 19.34
N GLU A 441 -6.55 32.91 19.04
CA GLU A 441 -6.64 34.29 18.55
C GLU A 441 -6.67 35.29 19.72
N GLU A 442 -6.47 36.58 19.43
CA GLU A 442 -6.42 37.64 20.45
C GLU A 442 -7.73 37.78 21.25
N ASP A 443 -8.85 37.32 20.68
CA ASP A 443 -10.16 37.28 21.32
C ASP A 443 -10.36 36.08 22.26
N GLY A 444 -9.33 35.23 22.41
CA GLY A 444 -9.36 34.02 23.23
C GLY A 444 -10.03 32.82 22.53
N THR A 445 -10.45 32.96 21.28
CA THR A 445 -11.10 31.88 20.53
C THR A 445 -10.06 30.83 20.12
N GLN A 446 -10.37 29.56 20.38
CA GLN A 446 -9.43 28.47 20.16
C GLN A 446 -9.80 27.63 18.92
N PHE A 447 -8.78 27.32 18.13
CA PHE A 447 -8.91 26.63 16.85
C PHE A 447 -7.95 25.44 16.76
N VAL A 448 -8.31 24.50 15.89
CA VAL A 448 -7.50 23.34 15.54
C VAL A 448 -6.77 23.63 14.24
N VAL A 449 -5.45 23.51 14.28
CA VAL A 449 -4.57 23.79 13.15
C VAL A 449 -3.85 22.53 12.71
N LEU A 450 -3.77 22.35 11.39
CA LEU A 450 -3.03 21.28 10.74
C LEU A 450 -2.11 21.86 9.67
N ARG A 451 -0.95 21.22 9.48
CA ARG A 451 -0.08 21.56 8.36
C ARG A 451 -0.64 20.99 7.05
N LYS A 452 -1.02 21.85 6.12
CA LYS A 452 -1.49 21.45 4.79
C LYS A 452 -0.34 20.92 3.92
N LEU A 453 -0.46 19.65 3.54
CA LEU A 453 0.44 18.98 2.60
C LEU A 453 0.12 19.41 1.16
N HIS A 454 1.10 19.96 0.45
CA HIS A 454 1.04 20.31 -0.97
C HIS A 454 1.78 19.25 -1.81
N TRP A 455 1.58 19.27 -3.13
CA TRP A 455 2.17 18.28 -4.04
C TRP A 455 3.70 18.30 -4.04
N VAL A 456 4.30 19.48 -4.19
CA VAL A 456 5.75 19.65 -4.36
C VAL A 456 6.35 20.55 -3.27
N GLU A 457 5.74 21.71 -3.06
CA GLU A 457 6.27 22.72 -2.16
C GLU A 457 5.94 22.43 -0.69
N VAL A 458 6.76 23.01 0.20
CA VAL A 458 6.48 23.02 1.64
C VAL A 458 6.56 24.48 2.12
N PRO A 459 5.49 25.28 1.87
CA PRO A 459 5.46 26.68 2.27
C PRO A 459 5.73 26.81 3.79
N THR A 460 6.33 27.92 4.19
CA THR A 460 6.49 28.24 5.62
C THR A 460 5.12 28.41 6.28
N ASP A 461 4.22 29.14 5.60
CA ASP A 461 2.88 29.51 6.06
C ASP A 461 1.83 28.47 5.66
N SER A 462 2.18 27.19 5.85
CA SER A 462 1.32 26.08 5.46
C SER A 462 0.47 25.55 6.62
N LEU A 463 0.27 26.34 7.68
CA LEU A 463 -0.59 26.01 8.81
C LEU A 463 -1.99 26.56 8.54
N PHE A 464 -2.99 25.68 8.57
CA PHE A 464 -4.38 26.02 8.29
C PHE A 464 -5.28 25.58 9.43
N VAL A 465 -6.23 26.45 9.75
CA VAL A 465 -7.33 26.12 10.66
C VAL A 465 -8.26 25.15 9.95
N ILE A 466 -8.58 24.05 10.62
CA ILE A 466 -9.46 22.98 10.09
C ILE A 466 -10.69 22.74 10.97
N GLY A 467 -10.71 23.31 12.17
CA GLY A 467 -11.85 23.24 13.08
C GLY A 467 -11.77 24.25 14.21
N THR A 468 -12.88 24.43 14.90
CA THR A 468 -13.04 25.29 16.08
C THR A 468 -13.14 24.42 17.32
N LEU A 469 -12.55 24.84 18.44
CA LEU A 469 -12.75 24.18 19.72
C LEU A 469 -14.04 24.70 20.37
N VAL A 470 -14.93 23.79 20.74
CA VAL A 470 -16.21 24.12 21.37
C VAL A 470 -16.26 23.42 22.73
N GLY A 471 -16.22 24.21 23.81
CA GLY A 471 -16.03 23.69 25.16
C GLY A 471 -14.58 23.26 25.42
N GLU A 472 -14.39 22.38 26.42
CA GLU A 472 -13.05 21.95 26.85
C GLU A 472 -12.46 20.81 26.00
N ASP A 473 -13.30 19.94 25.43
CA ASP A 473 -12.87 18.67 24.83
C ASP A 473 -13.36 18.41 23.40
N MET A 474 -14.28 19.23 22.84
CA MET A 474 -14.87 18.98 21.51
C MET A 474 -14.29 19.85 20.39
N MET A 475 -14.36 19.31 19.16
CA MET A 475 -13.92 19.96 17.93
C MET A 475 -15.04 19.98 16.89
N GLU A 476 -15.24 21.13 16.24
CA GLU A 476 -16.16 21.24 15.10
C GLU A 476 -15.43 21.58 13.79
N PRO A 477 -15.73 20.90 12.67
CA PRO A 477 -15.16 21.25 11.37
C PRO A 477 -15.56 22.67 10.96
N CYS A 478 -14.60 23.46 10.46
CA CYS A 478 -14.86 24.81 9.96
C CYS A 478 -14.31 25.02 8.54
N ALA A 479 -14.62 26.17 7.94
CA ALA A 479 -14.01 26.57 6.67
C ALA A 479 -12.49 26.74 6.84
N GLU A 480 -11.71 26.23 5.88
CA GLU A 480 -10.25 26.34 5.94
C GLU A 480 -9.82 27.80 5.82
N ARG A 481 -9.01 28.27 6.78
CA ARG A 481 -8.36 29.59 6.75
C ARG A 481 -6.91 29.52 7.20
N ALA A 482 -6.13 30.53 6.84
CA ALA A 482 -4.74 30.63 7.26
C ALA A 482 -4.63 30.79 8.79
N CYS A 483 -3.54 30.25 9.36
CA CYS A 483 -3.21 30.40 10.77
C CYS A 483 -2.71 31.83 11.05
N THR A 484 -3.44 32.57 11.88
CA THR A 484 -3.15 33.97 12.27
C THR A 484 -2.76 34.12 13.74
N GLY A 485 -3.17 33.17 14.60
CA GLY A 485 -2.97 33.23 16.04
C GLY A 485 -1.69 32.55 16.56
N VAL A 486 -1.54 32.57 17.88
CA VAL A 486 -0.43 31.89 18.59
C VAL A 486 -0.68 30.39 18.61
N VAL A 487 0.35 29.59 18.29
CA VAL A 487 0.22 28.14 18.13
C VAL A 487 0.91 27.38 19.26
N SER A 488 0.20 26.46 19.89
CA SER A 488 0.67 25.58 20.95
C SER A 488 0.27 24.12 20.70
N PHE A 489 0.73 23.21 21.56
CA PHE A 489 0.32 21.80 21.51
C PHE A 489 -0.94 21.56 22.35
N PHE A 490 -1.66 20.48 22.05
CA PHE A 490 -2.75 20.03 22.91
C PHE A 490 -2.16 19.41 24.18
N GLU A 491 -2.65 19.85 25.33
CA GLU A 491 -2.30 19.27 26.64
C GLU A 491 -3.37 18.26 27.10
N GLN A 492 -4.61 18.44 26.63
CA GLN A 492 -5.77 17.64 27.04
C GLN A 492 -6.22 16.69 25.92
N PRO A 493 -6.86 15.56 26.29
CA PRO A 493 -7.54 14.69 25.34
C PRO A 493 -8.70 15.42 24.64
N MET A 494 -8.96 15.09 23.38
CA MET A 494 -10.02 15.72 22.59
C MET A 494 -10.92 14.66 21.94
N GLY A 495 -12.22 14.90 21.88
CA GLY A 495 -13.19 13.90 21.46
C GLY A 495 -14.63 14.24 21.75
N GLY A 496 -15.44 13.20 21.94
CA GLY A 496 -16.89 13.35 22.07
C GLY A 496 -17.65 13.15 20.77
N GLY A 497 -18.96 12.90 20.90
CA GLY A 497 -19.87 12.83 19.78
C GLY A 497 -20.73 14.09 19.72
N PHE A 498 -21.04 14.54 18.51
CA PHE A 498 -22.13 15.49 18.30
C PHE A 498 -23.46 14.81 18.65
N THR A 499 -23.93 14.99 19.88
CA THR A 499 -25.36 14.91 20.13
C THR A 499 -25.94 16.26 19.73
N PRO A 500 -26.73 16.37 18.63
CA PRO A 500 -27.53 17.57 18.44
C PRO A 500 -28.36 17.76 19.71
N VAL A 501 -28.12 18.87 20.39
CA VAL A 501 -28.90 19.28 21.56
C VAL A 501 -30.34 19.41 21.08
N GLY A 502 -31.21 18.45 21.43
CA GLY A 502 -32.64 18.58 21.15
C GLY A 502 -33.45 17.36 20.74
N VAL A 503 -32.94 16.12 20.74
CA VAL A 503 -33.81 14.94 20.58
C VAL A 503 -33.84 14.12 21.86
N ARG A 504 -34.78 14.51 22.74
CA ARG A 504 -35.32 13.64 23.78
C ARG A 504 -35.63 12.29 23.14
N ARG A 505 -35.15 11.20 23.75
CA ARG A 505 -35.61 9.83 23.50
C ARG A 505 -37.15 9.82 23.50
N SER A 506 -37.78 9.73 22.33
CA SER A 506 -39.14 9.24 22.21
C SER A 506 -39.11 7.92 21.45
N LEU A 507 -39.67 6.92 22.11
CA LEU A 507 -39.86 5.58 21.61
C LEU A 507 -40.69 5.58 20.34
N PHE A 508 -40.32 4.68 19.41
CA PHE A 508 -41.19 3.95 18.51
C PHE A 508 -42.54 4.61 18.15
N THR A 509 -42.63 5.19 16.96
CA THR A 509 -43.87 5.08 16.19
C THR A 509 -43.56 5.00 14.70
N ARG A 510 -43.82 3.82 14.16
CA ARG A 510 -43.65 3.41 12.77
C ARG A 510 -44.72 4.10 11.92
N ALA A 511 -44.37 5.20 11.25
CA ALA A 511 -45.21 5.77 10.19
C ALA A 511 -44.85 5.11 8.84
N ARG A 512 -45.75 4.23 8.40
CA ARG A 512 -45.73 3.50 7.13
C ARG A 512 -46.04 4.49 6.00
N SER A 513 -45.07 4.83 5.14
CA SER A 513 -45.38 5.57 3.92
C SER A 513 -46.10 4.61 2.95
N LYS A 514 -47.32 4.99 2.56
CA LYS A 514 -48.11 4.34 1.53
C LYS A 514 -48.15 5.33 0.37
N VAL A 515 -47.65 4.89 -0.77
CA VAL A 515 -47.77 5.54 -2.08
C VAL A 515 -49.26 5.65 -2.44
N SER A 516 -49.68 6.78 -3.01
CA SER A 516 -50.90 6.85 -3.83
C SER A 516 -50.65 7.70 -5.07
N ASP A 517 -50.97 7.10 -6.21
CA ASP A 517 -50.99 7.68 -7.55
C ASP A 517 -52.20 8.60 -7.80
N ASP A 518 -52.06 9.36 -8.89
CA ASP A 518 -53.08 9.82 -9.87
C ASP A 518 -53.54 11.31 -9.86
N PRO A 519 -53.98 11.88 -11.03
CA PRO A 519 -53.46 13.13 -11.61
C PRO A 519 -54.60 14.09 -12.02
N ARG A 520 -54.33 15.02 -12.96
CA ARG A 520 -55.21 15.98 -13.71
C ARG A 520 -54.93 17.44 -13.31
N GLY A 521 -54.84 18.41 -14.21
CA GLY A 521 -54.97 18.44 -15.67
C GLY A 521 -54.65 19.85 -16.19
N PHE A 522 -54.02 19.91 -17.36
CA PHE A 522 -53.78 21.14 -18.13
C PHE A 522 -55.09 21.63 -18.78
N SER A 523 -55.33 22.94 -18.78
CA SER A 523 -56.32 23.57 -19.65
C SER A 523 -55.84 24.94 -20.17
N LEU A 524 -56.14 25.16 -21.45
CA LEU A 524 -55.68 26.19 -22.37
C LEU A 524 -56.47 27.51 -22.26
N VAL A 525 -55.82 28.59 -22.74
CA VAL A 525 -56.26 29.99 -22.95
C VAL A 525 -57.43 30.10 -23.96
N PRO A 526 -58.23 31.21 -23.99
CA PRO A 526 -58.02 32.27 -25.00
C PRO A 526 -58.32 33.74 -24.57
N SER A 527 -57.59 34.67 -25.23
CA SER A 527 -57.84 36.08 -25.71
C SER A 527 -59.03 36.92 -25.17
N SER A 528 -59.10 38.25 -25.09
CA SER A 528 -58.45 39.48 -25.64
C SER A 528 -58.92 40.65 -24.73
N SER A 529 -58.34 41.86 -24.62
CA SER A 529 -58.24 42.94 -25.61
C SER A 529 -57.53 44.19 -25.00
N ARG A 530 -56.90 45.00 -25.87
CA ARG A 530 -56.39 46.39 -25.69
C ARG A 530 -57.55 47.39 -25.41
N PRO A 531 -57.34 48.67 -24.99
CA PRO A 531 -56.33 49.68 -25.42
C PRO A 531 -55.69 50.45 -24.23
N SER A 532 -54.74 51.37 -24.36
CA SER A 532 -54.31 52.33 -25.40
C SER A 532 -52.82 52.63 -25.28
#